data_AF-A0A496ABE7-F1
#
_entry.id   AF-A0A496ABE7-F1
#
_cell.length_a   1.000
_cell.length_b   1.000
_cell.length_c   1.000
_cell.angle_alpha   90.00
_cell.angle_beta   90.00
_cell.angle_gamma   90.00
#
_symmetry.space_group_name_H-M   'P 1'
#
loop_
_entity.id
_entity.type
_entity.pdbx_description
1 polymer ?
#
loop_
_entity_poly.entity_id
_entity_poly.type
_entity_poly.pdbx_seq_one_letter_code
_entity_poly.pdbx_strand_id
1 'polypeptide(L)' 'MAYIDKCKEEIGWLKVIFAISTATDISLIAWVIQNYGKTSIILLMIGTLGVLLLITLAIWVNRVAYRKINKLEEL' A
#
# COMPACT_ATOMS: atom_id res chain seq x y z
N MET A 1 -11.53 11.73 -25.14
CA MET A 1 -11.41 12.38 -23.82
C MET A 1 -11.96 11.54 -22.68
N ALA A 2 -13.26 11.18 -22.64
CA ALA A 2 -13.88 10.55 -21.45
C ALA A 2 -13.19 9.29 -20.88
N TYR A 3 -12.62 8.43 -21.74
CA TYR A 3 -11.89 7.23 -21.29
C TYR A 3 -10.57 7.58 -20.57
N ILE A 4 -9.83 8.55 -21.11
CA ILE A 4 -8.55 9.02 -20.56
C ILE A 4 -8.78 9.70 -19.21
N ASP A 5 -9.85 10.51 -19.10
CA ASP A 5 -10.19 11.18 -17.85
C ASP A 5 -10.56 10.18 -16.74
N LYS A 6 -11.36 9.16 -17.07
CA LYS A 6 -11.69 8.06 -16.13
C LYS A 6 -10.44 7.30 -15.69
N CYS A 7 -9.53 7.00 -16.62
CA CYS A 7 -8.29 6.30 -16.28
C CYS A 7 -7.35 7.15 -15.40
N LYS A 8 -7.28 8.46 -15.63
CA LYS A 8 -6.55 9.40 -14.75
C LYS A 8 -7.14 9.42 -13.34
N GLU A 9 -8.46 9.42 -13.21
CA GLU A 9 -9.14 9.38 -11.91
C GLU A 9 -8.84 8.07 -11.16
N GLU A 10 -8.90 6.92 -11.85
CA GLU A 10 -8.55 5.62 -11.27
C GLU A 10 -7.08 5.56 -10.80
N ILE A 11 -6.14 6.14 -11.57
CA ILE A 11 -4.73 6.25 -11.15
C ILE A 11 -4.59 7.18 -9.93
N GLY A 12 -5.37 8.27 -9.89
CA GLY A 12 -5.47 9.16 -8.72
C GLY A 12 -5.87 8.40 -7.45
N TRP A 13 -6.93 7.59 -7.53
CA TRP A 13 -7.36 6.72 -6.43
C TRP A 13 -6.29 5.72 -6.02
N LEU A 14 -5.59 5.11 -6.96
CA LEU A 14 -4.49 4.18 -6.66
C LEU A 14 -3.33 4.86 -5.94
N LYS A 15 -2.99 6.11 -6.27
CA LYS A 15 -1.98 6.88 -5.54
C LYS A 15 -2.38 7.14 -4.09
N VAL A 16 -3.65 7.47 -3.84
CA VAL A 16 -4.18 7.69 -2.49
C VAL A 16 -4.09 6.40 -1.67
N ILE A 17 -4.51 5.27 -2.24
CA ILE A 17 -4.43 3.97 -1.56
C ILE A 17 -2.96 3.63 -1.25
N PHE A 18 -2.05 3.82 -2.20
CA PHE A 18 -0.62 3.58 -1.99
C PHE A 18 -0.04 4.43 -0.86
N ALA A 19 -0.40 5.72 -0.79
CA ALA A 19 0.04 6.61 0.27
C ALA A 19 -0.49 6.17 1.66
N ILE A 20 -1.77 5.81 1.75
CA ILE A 20 -2.39 5.31 2.99
C ILE A 20 -1.74 4.00 3.43
N SER A 21 -1.51 3.05 2.51
CA SER A 21 -0.82 1.80 2.81
C SER A 21 0.59 2.05 3.36
N THR A 22 1.35 2.93 2.71
CA THR A 22 2.72 3.29 3.15
C THR A 22 2.72 3.94 4.53
N ALA A 23 1.79 4.87 4.80
CA ALA A 23 1.67 5.50 6.11
C ALA A 23 1.28 4.48 7.21
N THR A 24 0.43 3.52 6.87
CA THR A 24 0.01 2.46 7.78
C THR A 24 1.17 1.51 8.09
N ASP A 25 1.97 1.14 7.08
CA ASP A 25 3.19 0.34 7.25
C ASP A 25 4.18 1.02 8.21
N ILE A 26 4.47 2.30 8.00
CA ILE A 26 5.36 3.07 8.88
C ILE A 26 4.80 3.10 10.32
N SER A 27 3.49 3.27 10.46
CA SER A 27 2.83 3.30 11.78
C SER A 27 2.92 1.95 12.50
N LEU A 28 2.73 0.84 11.79
CA LEU A 28 2.87 -0.50 12.33
C LEU A 28 4.33 -0.81 12.72
N ILE A 29 5.29 -0.45 11.88
CA ILE A 29 6.71 -0.60 12.18
C ILE A 29 7.08 0.20 13.45
N ALA A 30 6.63 1.45 13.54
CA ALA A 30 6.84 2.29 14.72
C ALA A 30 6.21 1.68 15.99
N TRP A 31 5.02 1.08 15.87
CA TRP A 31 4.37 0.38 16.98
C TRP A 31 5.16 -0.84 17.41
N VAL A 32 5.64 -1.66 16.47
CA VAL A 32 6.46 -2.85 16.76
C VAL A 32 7.74 -2.46 17.50
N ILE A 33 8.46 -1.43 17.05
CA ILE A 33 9.69 -0.95 17.69
C ILE A 33 9.42 -0.49 19.13
N GLN A 34 8.35 0.27 19.36
CA GLN A 34 8.00 0.78 20.69
C GLN A 34 7.57 -0.32 21.67
N ASN A 35 7.06 -1.44 21.15
CA ASN A 35 6.47 -2.51 21.95
C ASN A 35 7.32 -3.79 22.02
N TYR A 36 8.45 -3.86 21.31
CA TYR A 36 9.30 -5.05 21.19
C TYR A 36 9.71 -5.68 22.54
N GLY A 37 9.96 -4.87 23.57
CA GLY A 37 10.33 -5.35 24.91
C GLY A 37 9.22 -5.39 25.95
N LYS A 38 7.99 -4.96 25.60
CA LYS A 38 6.88 -4.78 26.55
C LYS A 38 5.69 -5.69 26.28
N THR A 39 5.66 -6.34 25.13
CA THR A 39 4.49 -7.03 24.58
C THR A 39 4.77 -8.51 24.34
N SER A 40 3.72 -9.33 24.33
CA SER A 40 3.83 -10.76 24.06
C SER A 40 4.35 -11.03 22.64
N ILE A 41 5.14 -12.10 22.51
CA ILE A 41 5.76 -12.49 21.23
C ILE A 41 4.70 -12.76 20.13
N ILE A 42 3.50 -13.17 20.53
CA ILE A 42 2.36 -13.43 19.64
C ILE A 42 1.85 -12.12 19.03
N LEU A 43 1.74 -11.04 19.82
CA LEU A 43 1.31 -9.74 19.29
C LEU A 43 2.35 -9.16 18.33
N LEU A 44 3.63 -9.38 18.61
CA LEU A 44 4.72 -8.99 17.70
C LEU A 44 4.62 -9.77 16.37
N MET A 45 4.40 -11.08 16.41
CA MET A 45 4.20 -11.88 15.18
C MET A 45 3.00 -11.39 14.36
N ILE A 46 1.88 -11.08 15.00
CA ILE A 46 0.70 -10.52 14.31
C ILE A 46 1.03 -9.16 13.69
N GLY A 47 1.75 -8.30 14.40
CA GLY A 47 2.22 -7.01 13.88
C GLY A 47 3.12 -7.17 12.65
N THR A 48 4.07 -8.11 12.70
CA THR A 48 4.96 -8.42 11.56
C THR A 48 4.18 -8.99 10.37
N LEU A 49 3.22 -9.88 10.60
CA LEU A 49 2.33 -10.39 9.55
C LEU A 49 1.48 -9.28 8.93
N GLY A 50 1.01 -8.33 9.74
CA GLY A 50 0.28 -7.15 9.28
C GLY A 50 1.13 -6.28 8.33
N VAL A 51 2.38 -6.02 8.68
CA VAL A 51 3.34 -5.30 7.81
C VAL A 51 3.57 -6.06 6.50
N LEU A 52 3.80 -7.37 6.55
CA LEU A 52 3.98 -8.18 5.34
C LEU A 52 2.75 -8.10 4.42
N LEU A 53 1.55 -8.21 4.98
CA LEU A 53 0.30 -8.10 4.21
C LEU A 53 0.16 -6.71 3.56
N LEU A 54 0.42 -5.64 4.30
CA LEU A 54 0.33 -4.27 3.78
C LEU A 54 1.38 -4.00 2.69
N ILE A 55 2.60 -4.49 2.84
CA ILE A 55 3.62 -4.42 1.79
C ILE A 55 3.15 -5.15 0.53
N THR A 56 2.59 -6.36 0.65
CA THR A 56 2.06 -7.08 -0.53
C THR A 56 0.92 -6.32 -1.20
N LEU A 57 0.05 -5.67 -0.43
CA LEU A 57 -1.04 -4.85 -0.93
C LEU A 57 -0.50 -3.61 -1.65
N ALA A 58 0.50 -2.93 -1.09
CA ALA A 58 1.15 -1.78 -1.71
C ALA A 58 1.84 -2.15 -3.04
N ILE A 59 2.54 -3.29 -3.10
CA ILE A 59 3.13 -3.80 -4.34
C ILE A 59 2.05 -4.09 -5.39
N TRP A 60 0.93 -4.69 -4.98
CA TRP A 60 -0.17 -5.00 -5.88
C TRP A 60 -0.82 -3.72 -6.44
N VAL A 61 -1.12 -2.74 -5.58
CA VAL A 61 -1.64 -1.42 -5.97
C VAL A 61 -0.68 -0.75 -6.97
N ASN A 62 0.63 -0.79 -6.70
CA ASN A 62 1.63 -0.21 -7.58
C ASN A 62 1.63 -0.91 -8.95
N ARG A 63 1.59 -2.25 -9.00
CA ARG A 63 1.50 -3.00 -10.26
C ARG A 63 0.24 -2.65 -11.06
N VAL A 64 -0.91 -2.50 -10.39
CA VAL A 64 -2.17 -2.11 -11.04
C VAL A 64 -2.07 -0.69 -11.59
N ALA A 65 -1.47 0.24 -10.85
CA ALA A 65 -1.26 1.62 -11.29
C ALA A 65 -0.38 1.67 -12.55
N TYR A 66 0.78 0.98 -12.53
CA TYR A 66 1.67 0.91 -13.69
C TYR A 66 1.01 0.25 -14.91
N ARG A 67 0.22 -0.81 -14.71
CA ARG A 67 -0.52 -1.43 -15.81
C ARG A 67 -1.52 -0.47 -16.45
N LYS A 68 -2.20 0.37 -15.65
CA LYS A 68 -3.12 1.39 -16.19
C LYS A 68 -2.39 2.54 -16.88
N ILE A 69 -1.22 2.94 -16.36
CA ILE A 69 -0.37 3.95 -17.00
C ILE A 69 0.12 3.45 -18.37
N ASN A 70 0.66 2.23 -18.46
CA ASN A 70 1.11 1.68 -19.74
C ASN A 70 -0.02 1.59 -20.77
N LYS A 71 -1.25 1.23 -20.35
CA LYS A 71 -2.42 1.25 -21.24
C LYS A 71 -2.77 2.63 -21.78
N LEU A 72 -2.48 3.70 -21.04
CA LEU A 72 -2.65 5.06 -21.51
C LEU A 72 -1.53 5.51 -22.44
N GLU A 73 -0.33 4.96 -22.28
CA GLU A 73 0.84 5.27 -23.13
C GLU A 73 0.75 4.56 -24.50
N GLU A 74 0.07 3.41 -24.57
CA GLU A 74 -0.22 2.67 -25.82
C GLU A 74 -1.40 3.27 -26.64
N LEU A 75 -2.13 4.25 -26.10
CA LEU A 75 -3.36 4.85 -26.66
C LEU A 75 -3.11 6.22 -27.29
#